data_AF-A0A8T3Q2L8-F1
#
_entry.id   AF-A0A8T3Q2L8-F1
#
_cell.length_a   1.000
_cell.length_b   1.000
_cell.length_c   1.000
_cell.angle_alpha   90.00
_cell.angle_beta   90.00
_cell.angle_gamma   90.00
#
_symmetry.space_group_name_H-M   'P 1'
#
loop_
_entity.id
_entity.type
_entity.pdbx_description
1 polymer ?
#
loop_
_entity_poly.entity_id
_entity_poly.type
_entity_poly.pdbx_seq_one_letter_code
_entity_poly.pdbx_strand_id
1 'polypeptide(L)'
;MGTRWLPLAGGAVMTRRGWELLAASLSLGAGVAHSMVMPEHQLEWWGYGAFFMVATLAQTSYAIVLFLQPWHAPADRREERGVGTARLVYAAGIVGNLAIIGLYLVTRTIGVPVFGPEARKVEEVTTISVVSKLLELGLIYCLVRAAQLSPATVEDQ
;
A
#
# COMPACT_ATOMS: atom_id res chain seq x y z
N MET A 1 44.50 -30.98 7.70
CA MET A 1 44.03 -29.74 7.04
C MET A 1 42.52 -29.85 6.85
N GLY A 2 41.73 -29.31 7.78
CA GLY A 2 40.27 -29.32 7.70
C GLY A 2 39.78 -27.99 7.16
N THR A 3 39.13 -28.01 6.00
CA THR A 3 38.47 -26.85 5.39
C THR A 3 37.26 -26.46 6.24
N ARG A 4 37.42 -25.40 7.02
CA ARG A 4 36.34 -24.75 7.77
C ARG A 4 35.50 -23.97 6.76
N TRP A 5 34.39 -24.55 6.33
CA TRP A 5 33.38 -23.86 5.52
C TRP A 5 32.86 -22.65 6.32
N LEU A 6 33.16 -21.44 5.84
CA LEU A 6 32.51 -20.22 6.32
C LEU A 6 31.06 -20.24 5.80
N PRO A 7 30.04 -20.07 6.65
CA PRO A 7 28.67 -19.96 6.17
C PRO A 7 28.59 -18.75 5.24
N LEU A 8 28.15 -19.01 4.00
CA LEU A 8 27.81 -17.96 3.04
C LEU A 8 26.80 -17.02 3.71
N ALA A 9 27.08 -15.72 3.63
CA ALA A 9 26.34 -14.62 4.23
C ALA A 9 24.83 -14.93 4.39
N GLY A 10 24.37 -14.99 5.63
CA GLY A 10 22.94 -15.03 5.93
C GLY A 10 22.27 -13.82 5.29
N GLY A 11 21.40 -14.05 4.30
CA GLY A 11 20.64 -12.98 3.67
C GLY A 11 19.88 -12.20 4.74
N ALA A 12 20.05 -10.88 4.76
CA ALA A 12 19.37 -10.03 5.73
C ALA A 12 17.85 -10.16 5.56
N VAL A 13 17.18 -10.80 6.52
CA VAL A 13 15.71 -10.89 6.55
C VAL A 13 15.18 -9.56 7.08
N MET A 14 14.36 -8.88 6.29
CA MET A 14 13.71 -7.63 6.72
C MET A 14 12.78 -7.87 7.92
N THR A 15 12.88 -7.01 8.93
CA THR A 15 11.99 -7.00 10.09
C THR A 15 10.60 -6.50 9.70
N ARG A 16 9.58 -6.75 10.56
CA ARG A 16 8.22 -6.23 10.37
C ARG A 16 8.22 -4.71 10.16
N ARG A 17 8.99 -3.98 10.97
CA ARG A 17 9.16 -2.53 10.85
C ARG A 17 9.75 -2.12 9.50
N GLY A 18 10.74 -2.87 9.00
CA GLY A 18 11.29 -2.64 7.66
C GLY A 18 10.23 -2.76 6.56
N TRP A 19 9.39 -3.79 6.62
CA TRP A 19 8.28 -3.97 5.67
C TRP A 19 7.22 -2.87 5.78
N GLU A 20 6.87 -2.44 7.00
CA GLU A 20 5.94 -1.33 7.24
C GLU A 20 6.46 0.00 6.67
N LEU A 21 7.76 0.28 6.81
CA LEU A 21 8.37 1.50 6.28
C LEU A 21 8.42 1.47 4.75
N LEU A 22 8.76 0.32 4.15
CA LEU A 22 8.71 0.16 2.70
C LEU A 22 7.27 0.32 2.18
N ALA A 23 6.29 -0.27 2.87
CA ALA A 23 4.87 -0.05 2.59
C ALA A 23 4.51 1.44 2.66
N ALA A 24 4.93 2.16 3.71
CA ALA A 24 4.68 3.59 3.82
C ALA A 24 5.23 4.38 2.62
N SER A 25 6.46 4.09 2.18
CA SER A 25 7.07 4.74 1.01
C SER A 25 6.31 4.44 -0.29
N LEU A 26 5.88 3.19 -0.50
CA LEU A 26 5.11 2.79 -1.67
C LEU A 26 3.72 3.43 -1.69
N SER A 27 3.06 3.50 -0.54
CA SER A 27 1.78 4.20 -0.36
C SER A 27 1.92 5.69 -0.69
N LEU A 28 2.98 6.35 -0.20
CA LEU A 28 3.23 7.75 -0.52
C LEU A 28 3.48 7.95 -2.02
N GLY A 29 4.29 7.08 -2.64
CA GLY A 29 4.54 7.12 -4.08
C GLY A 29 3.26 6.95 -4.90
N ALA A 30 2.38 6.04 -4.50
CA ALA A 30 1.08 5.86 -5.14
C ALA A 30 0.20 7.11 -4.98
N GLY A 31 0.19 7.72 -3.79
CA GLY A 31 -0.50 8.99 -3.55
C GLY A 31 -0.02 10.12 -4.47
N VAL A 32 1.30 10.25 -4.65
CA VAL A 32 1.89 11.21 -5.61
C VAL A 32 1.43 10.92 -7.04
N ALA A 33 1.50 9.65 -7.47
CA ALA A 33 1.07 9.28 -8.82
C ALA A 33 -0.41 9.60 -9.09
N HIS A 34 -1.30 9.32 -8.12
CA HIS A 34 -2.71 9.69 -8.20
C HIS A 34 -2.93 11.21 -8.25
N SER A 35 -2.14 11.97 -7.49
CA SER A 35 -2.22 13.43 -7.50
C SER A 35 -1.77 14.05 -8.82
N MET A 36 -0.84 13.40 -9.55
CA MET A 36 -0.33 13.90 -10.83
C MET A 36 -1.39 13.80 -11.93
N VAL A 37 -2.21 12.74 -11.93
CA VAL A 37 -3.27 12.54 -12.95
C VAL A 37 -4.60 13.18 -12.56
N MET A 38 -4.78 13.54 -11.28
CA MET A 38 -6.00 14.16 -10.77
C MET A 38 -6.44 15.41 -11.56
N PRO A 39 -5.58 16.38 -11.92
CA PRO A 39 -6.02 17.62 -12.57
C PRO A 39 -6.63 17.36 -13.94
N GLU A 40 -6.03 16.46 -14.73
CA GLU A 40 -6.53 16.08 -16.06
C GLU A 40 -7.94 15.48 -15.95
N HIS A 41 -8.12 14.52 -15.04
CA HIS A 41 -9.41 13.87 -14.81
C HIS A 41 -10.46 14.81 -14.18
N GLN A 42 -10.03 15.78 -13.37
CA GLN A 42 -10.92 16.80 -12.80
C GLN A 42 -11.49 17.73 -13.87
N LEU A 43 -10.71 18.02 -14.93
CA LEU A 43 -11.15 18.82 -16.07
C LEU A 43 -12.12 18.04 -16.96
N GLU A 44 -11.95 16.72 -17.07
CA GLU A 44 -12.87 15.87 -17.80
C GLU A 44 -14.22 15.73 -17.09
N TRP A 45 -14.20 15.40 -15.81
CA TRP A 45 -15.41 15.29 -15.00
C TRP A 45 -15.09 15.33 -13.51
N TRP A 46 -15.87 16.11 -12.76
CA TRP A 46 -15.64 16.31 -11.33
C TRP A 46 -15.58 15.01 -10.52
N GLY A 47 -16.33 13.97 -10.91
CA GLY A 47 -16.33 12.70 -10.20
C GLY A 47 -15.06 11.88 -10.41
N TYR A 48 -14.40 12.00 -11.57
CA TYR A 48 -13.09 11.37 -11.79
C TYR A 48 -12.03 12.08 -10.94
N GLY A 49 -12.02 13.42 -10.95
CA GLY A 49 -11.14 14.20 -10.09
C GLY A 49 -11.37 13.92 -8.61
N ALA A 50 -12.63 13.81 -8.16
CA ALA A 50 -12.97 13.45 -6.79
C ALA A 50 -12.44 12.05 -6.40
N PHE A 51 -12.52 11.07 -7.29
CA PHE A 51 -11.92 9.74 -7.07
C PHE A 51 -10.40 9.84 -6.85
N PHE A 52 -9.68 10.53 -7.74
CA PHE A 52 -8.23 10.68 -7.62
C PHE A 52 -7.83 11.50 -6.40
N MET A 53 -8.63 12.50 -6.00
CA MET A 53 -8.42 13.26 -4.77
C MET A 53 -8.57 12.37 -3.54
N VAL A 54 -9.64 11.57 -3.47
CA VAL A 54 -9.85 10.61 -2.37
C VAL A 54 -8.74 9.57 -2.34
N ALA A 55 -8.32 9.04 -3.48
CA ALA A 55 -7.20 8.10 -3.57
C ALA A 55 -5.89 8.74 -3.08
N THR A 56 -5.59 9.96 -3.50
CA THR A 56 -4.42 10.74 -3.06
C THR A 56 -4.41 10.92 -1.56
N LEU A 57 -5.52 11.39 -0.98
CA LEU A 57 -5.65 11.62 0.45
C LEU A 57 -5.54 10.30 1.23
N ALA A 58 -6.25 9.27 0.79
CA ALA A 58 -6.20 7.95 1.44
C ALA A 58 -4.78 7.38 1.44
N GLN A 59 -4.09 7.37 0.29
CA GLN A 59 -2.73 6.85 0.17
C GLN A 59 -1.71 7.66 0.98
N THR A 60 -1.84 8.99 1.00
CA THR A 60 -0.93 9.86 1.76
C THR A 60 -1.17 9.72 3.26
N SER A 61 -2.42 9.74 3.71
CA SER A 61 -2.77 9.50 5.12
C SER A 61 -2.37 8.11 5.58
N TYR A 62 -2.53 7.09 4.73
CA TYR A 62 -2.13 5.72 5.04
C TYR A 62 -0.61 5.59 5.18
N ALA A 63 0.16 6.26 4.32
CA ALA A 63 1.62 6.35 4.45
C ALA A 63 2.03 6.98 5.79
N ILE A 64 1.38 8.07 6.19
CA ILE A 64 1.62 8.72 7.49
C ILE A 64 1.32 7.77 8.64
N VAL A 65 0.18 7.07 8.61
CA VAL A 65 -0.21 6.10 9.64
C VAL A 65 0.80 4.95 9.77
N LEU A 66 1.26 4.38 8.65
CA LEU A 66 2.28 3.33 8.62
C LEU A 66 3.66 3.84 9.10
N PHE A 67 3.99 5.09 8.84
CA PHE A 67 5.24 5.70 9.29
C PHE A 67 5.23 5.99 10.79
N LEU A 68 4.11 6.52 11.32
CA LEU A 68 3.96 6.87 12.73
C LEU A 68 3.79 5.66 13.65
N GLN A 69 3.35 4.52 13.11
CA GLN A 69 3.29 3.25 13.84
C GLN A 69 2.59 3.36 15.22
N PRO A 70 1.39 3.98 15.33
CA PRO A 70 0.75 4.27 16.62
C PRO A 70 0.38 3.01 17.43
N TRP A 71 0.39 1.83 16.80
CA TRP A 71 0.19 0.53 17.44
C TRP A 71 1.46 -0.06 18.09
N HIS A 72 2.64 0.48 17.81
CA HIS A 72 3.93 0.06 18.41
C HIS A 72 4.36 0.95 19.60
N ALA A 73 3.54 1.91 20.01
CA ALA A 73 3.85 2.80 21.14
C ALA A 73 3.97 2.00 22.46
N PRO A 74 4.98 2.27 23.31
CA PRO A 74 5.21 1.54 24.54
C PRO A 74 4.06 1.77 25.51
N ALA A 75 3.38 0.69 25.89
CA ALA A 75 2.46 0.73 27.01
C ALA A 75 2.39 -0.65 27.64
N ASP A 76 2.88 -0.68 28.88
CA ASP A 76 2.57 -1.55 30.01
C ASP A 76 1.19 -2.27 30.05
N ARG A 77 0.19 -1.89 29.22
CA ARG A 77 -1.11 -2.57 29.09
C ARG A 77 -1.72 -2.60 27.68
N ARG A 78 -0.92 -2.42 26.61
CA ARG A 78 -1.44 -2.23 25.22
C ARG A 78 -1.27 -3.42 24.27
N GLU A 79 -0.58 -4.47 24.70
CA GLU A 79 -0.05 -5.49 23.80
C GLU A 79 -1.14 -6.17 22.95
N GLU A 80 -2.27 -6.57 23.55
CA GLU A 80 -3.38 -7.20 22.80
C GLU A 80 -4.13 -6.23 21.88
N ARG A 81 -4.37 -4.98 22.31
CA ARG A 81 -5.05 -3.95 21.48
C ARG A 81 -4.20 -3.48 20.30
N GLY A 82 -2.87 -3.44 20.46
CA GLY A 82 -1.93 -3.04 19.41
C GLY A 82 -1.92 -4.02 18.24
N VAL A 83 -1.95 -5.34 18.53
CA VAL A 83 -1.97 -6.39 17.49
C VAL A 83 -3.26 -6.34 16.65
N GLY A 84 -4.41 -6.19 17.29
CA GLY A 84 -5.70 -6.05 16.58
C GLY A 84 -5.74 -4.82 15.67
N THR A 85 -5.24 -3.68 16.17
CA THR A 85 -5.19 -2.42 15.41
C THR A 85 -4.30 -2.55 14.16
N ALA A 86 -3.11 -3.13 14.30
CA ALA A 86 -2.20 -3.30 13.17
C ALA A 86 -2.80 -4.19 12.07
N ARG A 87 -3.48 -5.29 12.45
CA ARG A 87 -4.15 -6.18 11.49
C ARG A 87 -5.24 -5.45 10.71
N LEU A 88 -6.05 -4.63 11.39
CA LEU A 88 -7.09 -3.81 10.74
C LEU A 88 -6.49 -2.80 9.77
N VAL A 89 -5.39 -2.14 10.16
CA VAL A 89 -4.68 -1.19 9.29
C VAL A 89 -4.18 -1.90 8.03
N TYR A 90 -3.48 -3.03 8.17
CA TYR A 90 -2.98 -3.78 7.02
C TYR A 90 -4.11 -4.27 6.11
N ALA A 91 -5.18 -4.82 6.69
CA ALA A 91 -6.34 -5.27 5.94
C ALA A 91 -7.00 -4.13 5.15
N ALA A 92 -7.16 -2.95 5.78
CA ALA A 92 -7.69 -1.76 5.11
C ALA A 92 -6.81 -1.34 3.93
N GLY A 93 -5.48 -1.32 4.10
CA GLY A 93 -4.54 -1.03 3.02
C GLY A 93 -4.64 -2.05 1.88
N ILE A 94 -4.68 -3.35 2.18
CA ILE A 94 -4.78 -4.41 1.18
C ILE A 94 -6.10 -4.29 0.39
N VAL A 95 -7.24 -4.23 1.09
CA VAL A 95 -8.56 -4.17 0.46
C VAL A 95 -8.73 -2.89 -0.36
N GLY A 96 -8.31 -1.74 0.18
CA GLY A 96 -8.40 -0.46 -0.52
C GLY A 96 -7.58 -0.44 -1.82
N ASN A 97 -6.35 -0.96 -1.78
CA ASN A 97 -5.50 -1.02 -2.98
C ASN A 97 -6.02 -2.05 -3.99
N LEU A 98 -6.54 -3.20 -3.55
CA LEU A 98 -7.21 -4.15 -4.42
C LEU A 98 -8.43 -3.54 -5.11
N ALA A 99 -9.19 -2.68 -4.42
CA ALA A 99 -10.31 -1.96 -5.02
C ALA A 99 -9.85 -0.97 -6.10
N ILE A 100 -8.76 -0.21 -5.86
CA ILE A 100 -8.19 0.71 -6.86
C ILE A 100 -7.67 -0.06 -8.08
N ILE A 101 -6.92 -1.14 -7.86
CA ILE A 101 -6.41 -2.01 -8.95
C ILE A 101 -7.58 -2.65 -9.70
N GLY A 102 -8.61 -3.14 -9.00
CA GLY A 102 -9.79 -3.72 -9.60
C GLY A 102 -10.52 -2.72 -10.49
N LEU A 103 -10.74 -1.49 -10.01
CA LEU A 103 -11.34 -0.42 -10.82
C LEU A 103 -10.48 -0.09 -12.04
N TYR A 104 -9.15 0.00 -11.87
CA TYR A 104 -8.23 0.19 -12.98
C TYR A 104 -8.39 -0.89 -14.05
N LEU A 105 -8.42 -2.17 -13.64
CA LEU A 105 -8.62 -3.28 -14.58
C LEU A 105 -9.96 -3.16 -15.30
N VAL A 106 -11.03 -2.80 -14.59
CA VAL A 106 -12.35 -2.57 -15.20
C VAL A 106 -12.29 -1.47 -16.25
N THR A 107 -11.71 -0.31 -15.95
CA THR A 107 -11.70 0.80 -16.92
C THR A 107 -10.82 0.51 -18.14
N ARG A 108 -9.82 -0.37 -18.00
CA ARG A 108 -8.89 -0.79 -19.09
C ARG A 108 -9.37 -2.00 -19.89
N THR A 109 -10.40 -2.71 -19.44
CA THR A 109 -10.87 -3.94 -20.12
C THR A 109 -12.34 -3.88 -20.53
N ILE A 110 -13.19 -3.30 -19.68
CA ILE A 110 -14.64 -3.21 -19.87
C ILE A 110 -15.05 -1.76 -20.19
N GLY A 111 -14.27 -0.79 -19.69
CA GLY A 111 -14.50 0.65 -19.85
C GLY A 111 -14.98 1.33 -18.57
N VAL A 112 -15.05 2.67 -18.60
CA VAL A 112 -15.38 3.47 -17.43
C VAL A 112 -16.79 3.15 -16.91
N PRO A 113 -16.97 2.86 -15.61
CA PRO A 113 -18.28 2.51 -15.07
C PRO A 113 -19.28 3.67 -15.15
N VAL A 114 -20.47 3.40 -15.70
CA VAL A 114 -21.80 4.07 -15.64
C VAL A 114 -21.89 5.61 -15.73
N PHE A 115 -21.01 6.39 -15.10
CA PHE A 115 -21.08 7.84 -14.97
C PHE A 115 -19.89 8.55 -15.62
N GLY A 116 -20.14 9.78 -16.05
CA GLY A 116 -19.15 10.66 -16.67
C GLY A 116 -19.12 10.59 -18.21
N PRO A 117 -18.41 11.53 -18.88
CA PRO A 117 -18.36 11.64 -20.34
C PRO A 117 -17.75 10.42 -21.04
N GLU A 118 -16.88 9.71 -20.32
CA GLU A 118 -16.15 8.55 -20.84
C GLU A 118 -16.81 7.20 -20.48
N ALA A 119 -18.05 7.22 -19.97
CA ALA A 119 -18.77 6.00 -19.59
C ALA A 119 -18.78 4.96 -20.73
N ARG A 120 -18.44 3.71 -20.38
CA ARG A 120 -18.31 2.53 -21.26
C ARG A 120 -17.17 2.59 -22.28
N LYS A 121 -16.37 3.65 -22.30
CA LYS A 121 -15.17 3.71 -23.15
C LYS A 121 -13.99 3.08 -22.40
N VAL A 122 -13.21 2.29 -23.12
CA VAL A 122 -11.99 1.68 -22.60
C VAL A 122 -10.90 2.73 -22.52
N GLU A 123 -10.34 2.90 -21.32
CA GLU A 123 -9.24 3.83 -21.10
C GLU A 123 -7.92 3.25 -21.58
N GLU A 124 -7.04 4.12 -22.08
CA GLU A 124 -5.70 3.73 -22.47
C GLU A 124 -4.83 3.36 -21.25
N VAL A 125 -3.81 2.53 -21.52
CA VAL A 125 -2.76 2.22 -20.56
C VAL A 125 -1.66 3.25 -20.70
N THR A 126 -1.56 4.14 -19.72
CA THR A 126 -0.49 5.14 -19.68
C THR A 126 0.66 4.68 -18.78
N THR A 127 1.87 5.21 -19.00
CA THR A 127 3.05 4.89 -18.18
C THR A 127 2.80 5.16 -16.70
N ILE A 128 2.21 6.32 -16.37
CA ILE A 128 1.91 6.69 -14.98
C ILE A 128 0.88 5.75 -14.34
N SER A 129 -0.07 5.23 -15.13
CA SER A 129 -1.04 4.26 -14.66
C SER A 129 -0.37 2.92 -14.29
N VAL A 130 0.58 2.45 -15.10
CA VAL A 130 1.36 1.24 -14.81
C VAL A 130 2.24 1.43 -13.58
N VAL A 131 2.97 2.54 -13.50
CA VAL A 131 3.82 2.87 -12.35
C VAL A 131 2.99 2.89 -11.06
N SER A 132 1.83 3.55 -11.06
CA SER A 132 0.96 3.55 -9.87
C SER A 132 0.48 2.15 -9.49
N LYS A 133 0.19 1.26 -10.46
CA LYS A 133 -0.25 -0.12 -10.13
C LYS A 133 0.90 -0.96 -9.58
N LEU A 134 2.12 -0.78 -10.06
CA LEU A 134 3.30 -1.44 -9.51
C LEU A 134 3.56 -1.01 -8.06
N LEU A 135 3.40 0.28 -7.75
CA LEU A 135 3.52 0.80 -6.40
C LEU A 135 2.47 0.18 -5.47
N GLU A 136 1.21 0.10 -5.90
CA GLU A 136 0.12 -0.48 -5.11
C GLU A 136 0.28 -1.99 -4.91
N LEU A 137 0.73 -2.73 -5.93
CA LEU A 137 1.03 -4.16 -5.81
C LEU A 137 2.21 -4.40 -4.85
N GLY A 138 3.27 -3.59 -4.94
CA GLY A 138 4.39 -3.63 -4.01
C GLY A 138 3.95 -3.31 -2.58
N LEU A 139 3.07 -2.33 -2.41
CA LEU A 139 2.47 -1.96 -1.13
C LEU A 139 1.72 -3.15 -0.52
N ILE A 140 0.81 -3.77 -1.28
CA ILE A 140 0.05 -4.95 -0.85
C ILE A 140 1.02 -6.06 -0.42
N TYR A 141 2.03 -6.33 -1.24
CA TYR A 141 3.03 -7.34 -0.92
C TYR A 141 3.72 -7.06 0.42
N CYS A 142 4.18 -5.83 0.65
CA CYS A 142 4.82 -5.44 1.91
C CYS A 142 3.89 -5.60 3.11
N LEU A 143 2.60 -5.25 2.97
CA LEU A 143 1.61 -5.42 4.04
C LEU A 143 1.37 -6.90 4.37
N VAL A 144 1.28 -7.77 3.35
CA VAL A 144 1.16 -9.22 3.55
C VAL A 144 2.39 -9.77 4.27
N ARG A 145 3.61 -9.36 3.88
CA ARG A 145 4.85 -9.76 4.56
C ARG A 145 4.90 -9.27 6.01
N ALA A 146 4.49 -8.02 6.26
CA ALA A 146 4.43 -7.47 7.61
C ALA A 146 3.40 -8.21 8.50
N ALA A 147 2.26 -8.62 7.93
CA ALA A 147 1.21 -9.35 8.64
C ALA A 147 1.61 -10.78 9.03
N GLN A 148 2.50 -11.42 8.27
CA GLN A 148 3.00 -12.77 8.52
C GLN A 148 4.06 -12.84 9.63
N LEU A 149 4.66 -11.70 10.00
CA LEU A 149 5.67 -11.63 11.06
C LEU A 149 4.99 -11.42 12.41
N SER A 150 5.15 -12.38 13.32
CA SER A 150 4.71 -12.25 14.71
C SER A 150 5.35 -11.02 15.37
N PRO A 151 4.67 -10.35 16.33
CA PRO A 151 5.37 -9.52 17.29
C PRO A 151 6.46 -10.39 17.92
N ALA A 152 7.71 -9.93 17.98
CA ALA A 152 8.73 -10.65 18.71
C ALA A 152 8.23 -10.79 20.15
N THR A 153 7.96 -12.02 20.60
CA THR A 153 7.63 -12.30 21.99
C THR A 153 8.83 -11.87 22.83
N VAL A 154 8.60 -11.03 23.84
CA VAL A 154 9.62 -10.55 24.80
C VAL A 154 9.97 -11.67 25.78
N GLU A 155 10.22 -12.88 25.27
CA GLU A 155 10.39 -14.08 26.08
C GLU A 155 11.66 -14.79 25.63
N ASP A 156 12.81 -14.10 25.80
CA ASP A 156 14.13 -14.74 25.97
C ASP A 156 15.22 -13.72 26.39
N GLN A 157 15.00 -12.93 27.44
CA GLN A 157 16.08 -12.21 28.14
C GLN A 157 15.95 -12.33 29.66
#